data_AF-A0A376Y1Y8-F1
#
_entry.id   AF-A0A376Y1Y8-F1
#
_cell.length_a   1.000
_cell.length_b   1.000
_cell.length_c   1.000
_cell.angle_alpha   90.00
_cell.angle_beta   90.00
_cell.angle_gamma   90.00
#
_symmetry.space_group_name_H-M   'P 1'
#
loop_
_entity.id
_entity.type
_entity.pdbx_description
1 polymer ?
#
loop_
_entity_poly.entity_id
_entity_poly.type
_entity_poly.pdbx_seq_one_letter_code
_entity_poly.pdbx_strand_id
1 'polypeptide(L)'
;MGVRVHTSKNTLEIVQEGVEARKTMRFADGSELEVDFIVFSTGIRPRDKLATQCGLDVAPRGGIVINDSCQTSDPDIYAIGECASWNNVYLVCSTWLQMAQVAVDHILGSETPLKVLTLAPS
;
A
#
# COMPACT_ATOMS: atom_id res chain seq x y z
N MET A 1 30.03 3.41 0.58
CA MET A 1 28.84 2.71 1.12
C MET A 1 28.86 1.19 0.88
N GLY A 2 29.69 0.63 -0.02
CA GLY A 2 29.87 -0.85 -0.11
C GLY A 2 28.66 -1.63 -0.62
N VAL A 3 27.59 -0.95 -1.04
CA VAL A 3 26.36 -1.57 -1.56
C VAL A 3 26.56 -1.94 -3.03
N ARG A 4 26.20 -3.19 -3.37
CA ARG A 4 26.08 -3.63 -4.76
C ARG A 4 24.61 -3.49 -5.20
N VAL A 5 24.39 -2.78 -6.30
CA VAL A 5 23.06 -2.54 -6.85
C VAL A 5 22.90 -3.34 -8.12
N HIS A 6 21.87 -4.18 -8.16
CA HIS A 6 21.53 -4.99 -9.33
C HIS A 6 20.20 -4.49 -9.90
N THR A 7 20.25 -3.75 -11.01
CA THR A 7 19.06 -3.33 -11.76
C THR A 7 18.68 -4.37 -12.80
N SER A 8 17.45 -4.30 -13.33
CA SER A 8 16.94 -5.24 -14.34
C SER A 8 17.00 -6.72 -13.93
N LYS A 9 17.02 -7.02 -12.63
CA LYS A 9 16.96 -8.39 -12.10
C LYS A 9 15.53 -8.74 -11.71
N ASN A 10 14.92 -9.63 -12.49
CA ASN A 10 13.64 -10.23 -12.15
C ASN A 10 13.91 -11.57 -11.44
N THR A 11 13.53 -11.69 -10.17
CA THR A 11 13.72 -12.93 -9.38
C THR A 11 12.62 -13.92 -9.73
N LEU A 12 12.99 -15.11 -10.19
CA LEU A 12 12.05 -16.18 -10.53
C LEU A 12 11.77 -17.09 -9.33
N GLU A 13 12.82 -17.47 -8.61
CA GLU A 13 12.69 -18.34 -7.44
C GLU A 13 13.79 -18.06 -6.40
N ILE A 14 13.49 -18.49 -5.17
CA ILE A 14 14.43 -18.48 -4.05
C ILE A 14 14.52 -19.90 -3.55
N VAL A 15 15.69 -20.49 -3.69
CA VAL A 15 15.97 -21.88 -3.31
C VAL A 15 16.82 -21.91 -2.05
N GLN A 16 16.65 -22.95 -1.24
CA GLN A 16 17.35 -23.12 0.04
C GLN A 16 18.61 -23.98 -0.14
N GLU A 17 19.47 -23.54 -1.06
CA GLU A 17 20.74 -24.14 -1.43
C GLU A 17 21.76 -23.04 -1.72
N GLY A 18 23.02 -23.28 -1.39
CA GLY A 18 24.14 -22.36 -1.58
C GLY A 18 25.39 -22.91 -0.91
N VAL A 19 26.56 -22.52 -1.42
CA VAL A 19 27.86 -22.98 -0.90
C VAL A 19 28.40 -21.99 0.15
N GLU A 20 28.25 -20.69 -0.09
CA GLU A 20 28.70 -19.61 0.78
C GLU A 20 27.58 -19.05 1.64
N ALA A 21 26.33 -19.10 1.17
CA ALA A 21 25.16 -18.64 1.92
C ALA A 21 24.01 -19.66 1.92
N ARG A 22 23.00 -19.42 2.77
CA ARG A 22 21.88 -20.37 2.98
C ARG A 22 20.83 -20.41 1.88
N LYS A 23 20.78 -19.42 1.00
CA LYS A 23 19.76 -19.30 -0.05
C LYS A 23 20.41 -18.80 -1.33
N THR A 24 19.83 -19.18 -2.46
CA THR A 24 20.19 -18.65 -3.77
C THR A 24 18.96 -18.05 -4.44
N MET A 25 19.10 -16.82 -4.93
CA MET A 25 18.10 -16.16 -5.77
C MET A 25 18.43 -16.44 -7.23
N ARG A 26 17.46 -16.98 -7.98
CA ARG A 26 17.60 -17.21 -9.43
C ARG A 26 16.86 -16.15 -10.21
N PHE A 27 17.52 -15.58 -11.21
CA PHE A 27 16.97 -14.49 -12.01
C PHE A 27 16.56 -14.93 -13.40
N ALA A 28 15.67 -14.16 -14.03
CA ALA A 28 15.15 -14.45 -15.37
C ALA A 28 16.21 -14.40 -16.48
N ASP A 29 17.35 -13.77 -16.23
CA ASP A 29 18.50 -13.74 -17.14
C ASP A 29 19.46 -14.93 -16.96
N GLY A 30 19.10 -15.90 -16.11
CA GLY A 30 19.88 -17.11 -15.83
C GLY A 30 21.00 -16.92 -14.81
N SER A 31 21.23 -15.71 -14.31
CA SER A 31 22.20 -15.48 -13.23
C SER A 31 21.64 -15.85 -11.86
N GLU A 32 22.55 -16.04 -10.90
CA GLU A 32 22.23 -16.41 -9.53
C GLU A 32 22.93 -15.51 -8.52
N LEU A 33 22.35 -15.38 -7.32
CA LEU A 33 22.95 -14.65 -6.20
C LEU A 33 22.70 -15.38 -4.88
N GLU A 34 23.79 -15.80 -4.22
CA GLU A 34 23.75 -16.36 -2.88
C GLU A 34 23.54 -15.27 -1.82
N VAL A 35 22.61 -15.51 -0.89
CA VAL A 35 22.22 -14.57 0.18
C VAL A 35 21.81 -15.29 1.48
N ASP A 36 22.18 -14.74 2.62
CA ASP A 36 21.73 -15.27 3.92
C ASP A 36 20.32 -14.78 4.28
N PHE A 37 20.03 -13.52 3.97
CA PHE A 37 18.79 -12.85 4.34
C PHE A 37 18.22 -12.07 3.16
N ILE A 38 16.89 -12.08 3.05
CA ILE A 38 16.14 -11.41 1.98
C ILE A 38 15.12 -10.50 2.65
N VAL A 39 15.16 -9.22 2.28
CA VAL A 39 14.15 -8.22 2.66
C VAL A 39 13.32 -7.92 1.43
N PHE A 40 12.00 -8.10 1.52
CA PHE A 40 11.08 -7.72 0.47
C PHE A 40 10.58 -6.29 0.70
N SER A 41 10.81 -5.41 -0.27
CA SER A 41 10.31 -4.04 -0.29
C SER A 41 9.66 -3.73 -1.64
N THR A 42 8.78 -4.62 -2.11
CA THR A 42 8.14 -4.59 -3.45
C THR A 42 6.81 -3.82 -3.49
N GLY A 43 6.58 -2.97 -2.50
CA GLY A 43 5.34 -2.19 -2.36
C GLY A 43 4.31 -2.84 -1.44
N ILE A 44 3.22 -2.12 -1.22
CA ILE A 44 2.11 -2.50 -0.36
C ILE A 44 0.84 -2.67 -1.20
N ARG A 45 -0.11 -3.46 -0.70
CA ARG A 45 -1.46 -3.57 -1.26
C ARG A 45 -2.48 -3.23 -0.19
N PRO A 46 -3.53 -2.45 -0.50
CA PRO A 46 -4.60 -2.17 0.45
C PRO A 46 -5.22 -3.46 0.99
N ARG A 47 -5.56 -3.48 2.28
CA ARG A 47 -6.23 -4.61 2.92
C ARG A 47 -7.75 -4.40 2.90
N ASP A 48 -8.37 -4.73 1.78
CA ASP A 48 -9.80 -4.49 1.50
C ASP A 48 -10.69 -5.73 1.62
N LYS A 49 -10.12 -6.92 1.87
CA LYS A 49 -10.86 -8.19 1.95
C LYS A 49 -12.10 -8.14 2.86
N LEU A 50 -12.00 -7.49 4.03
CA LEU A 50 -13.13 -7.35 4.95
C LEU A 50 -14.24 -6.50 4.34
N ALA A 51 -13.87 -5.37 3.72
CA ALA A 51 -14.81 -4.47 3.07
C ALA A 51 -15.57 -5.19 1.93
N THR A 52 -14.86 -5.95 1.10
CA THR A 52 -15.49 -6.79 0.06
C THR A 52 -16.46 -7.80 0.65
N GLN A 53 -16.08 -8.48 1.75
CA GLN A 53 -16.95 -9.47 2.41
C GLN A 53 -18.19 -8.84 3.06
N CYS A 54 -18.09 -7.59 3.49
CA CYS A 54 -19.20 -6.80 4.05
C CYS A 54 -20.05 -6.11 2.98
N GLY A 55 -19.69 -6.22 1.69
CA GLY A 55 -20.42 -5.57 0.61
C GLY A 55 -20.17 -4.07 0.49
N LEU A 56 -19.07 -3.57 1.05
CA LEU A 56 -18.62 -2.18 0.87
C LEU A 56 -17.96 -2.00 -0.50
N ASP A 57 -18.06 -0.79 -1.03
CA ASP A 57 -17.43 -0.43 -2.29
C ASP A 57 -15.89 -0.49 -2.18
N VAL A 58 -15.26 -1.14 -3.17
CA VAL A 58 -13.80 -1.31 -3.28
C VAL A 58 -13.34 -0.87 -4.67
N ALA A 59 -12.26 -0.11 -4.74
CA ALA A 59 -11.75 0.43 -5.99
C ALA A 59 -11.15 -0.69 -6.88
N PRO A 60 -11.10 -0.53 -8.23
CA PRO A 60 -10.63 -1.57 -9.14
C PRO A 60 -9.19 -2.06 -8.91
N ARG A 61 -8.33 -1.22 -8.31
CA ARG A 61 -6.94 -1.53 -7.97
C ARG A 61 -6.76 -1.91 -6.48
N GLY A 62 -7.87 -2.08 -5.77
CA GLY A 62 -7.95 -2.36 -4.34
C GLY A 62 -8.16 -1.10 -3.50
N GLY A 63 -8.54 -1.29 -2.23
CA GLY A 63 -8.81 -0.22 -1.26
C GLY A 63 -10.28 0.17 -1.16
N ILE A 64 -10.70 0.49 0.05
CA ILE A 64 -12.08 0.82 0.43
C ILE A 64 -12.42 2.20 -0.11
N VAL A 65 -13.45 2.32 -0.93
CA VAL A 65 -13.85 3.60 -1.51
C VAL A 65 -14.39 4.50 -0.40
N ILE A 66 -13.88 5.73 -0.35
CA ILE A 66 -14.33 6.75 0.60
C ILE A 66 -14.69 8.06 -0.08
N ASN A 67 -15.59 8.81 0.55
CA ASN A 67 -15.89 10.20 0.20
C ASN A 67 -14.92 11.21 0.87
N ASP A 68 -15.19 12.50 0.72
CA ASP A 68 -14.37 13.59 1.27
C ASP A 68 -14.35 13.63 2.81
N SER A 69 -15.27 12.92 3.47
CA SER A 69 -15.36 12.78 4.93
C SER A 69 -14.72 11.48 5.44
N CYS A 70 -13.99 10.74 4.59
CA CYS A 70 -13.46 9.40 4.87
C CYS A 70 -14.52 8.33 5.18
N GLN A 71 -15.78 8.59 4.84
CA GLN A 71 -16.90 7.67 5.03
C GLN A 71 -17.00 6.72 3.83
N THR A 72 -17.33 5.47 4.10
CA THR A 72 -17.49 4.42 3.06
C THR A 72 -18.88 4.48 2.43
N SER A 73 -19.23 3.46 1.63
CA SER A 73 -20.60 3.29 1.11
C SER A 73 -21.64 3.02 2.20
N ASP A 74 -21.21 2.57 3.39
CA ASP A 74 -22.04 2.48 4.59
C ASP A 74 -21.83 3.75 5.46
N PRO A 75 -22.90 4.48 5.83
CA PRO A 75 -22.80 5.73 6.57
C PRO A 75 -22.22 5.58 7.99
N ASP A 76 -22.29 4.39 8.58
CA ASP A 76 -21.78 4.12 9.93
C ASP A 76 -20.32 3.63 9.92
N ILE A 77 -19.72 3.46 8.73
CA ILE A 77 -18.38 2.90 8.56
C ILE A 77 -17.46 3.92 7.87
N TYR A 78 -16.27 4.08 8.45
CA TYR A 78 -15.20 4.94 7.94
C TYR A 78 -13.96 4.11 7.63
N ALA A 79 -13.19 4.55 6.63
CA ALA A 79 -11.90 3.97 6.31
C ALA A 79 -10.84 5.09 6.19
N ILE A 80 -9.70 4.90 6.85
CA ILE A 80 -8.58 5.84 6.83
C ILE A 80 -7.25 5.12 6.62
N GLY A 81 -6.24 5.86 6.18
CA GLY A 81 -4.91 5.31 5.94
C GLY A 81 -4.81 4.53 4.63
N GLU A 82 -3.86 3.60 4.56
CA GLU A 82 -3.50 2.89 3.31
C GLU A 82 -4.59 1.96 2.77
N CYS A 83 -5.57 1.59 3.60
CA CYS A 83 -6.69 0.77 3.15
C CYS A 83 -7.74 1.59 2.40
N ALA A 84 -7.75 2.91 2.52
CA ALA A 84 -8.74 3.77 1.91
C ALA A 84 -8.32 4.21 0.49
N SER A 85 -9.31 4.34 -0.39
CA SER A 85 -9.16 4.87 -1.74
C SER A 85 -10.07 6.08 -1.90
N TRP A 86 -9.47 7.26 -2.03
CA TRP A 86 -10.19 8.50 -2.27
C TRP A 86 -9.98 8.91 -3.73
N ASN A 87 -11.05 8.98 -4.53
CA ASN A 87 -10.97 9.32 -5.96
C ASN A 87 -9.97 8.44 -6.77
N ASN A 88 -9.88 7.15 -6.45
CA ASN A 88 -8.86 6.21 -7.01
C ASN A 88 -7.40 6.58 -6.69
N VAL A 89 -7.17 7.46 -5.71
CA VAL A 89 -5.84 7.83 -5.21
C VAL A 89 -5.55 7.05 -3.93
N TYR A 90 -4.35 6.47 -3.88
CA TYR A 90 -3.80 5.86 -2.66
C TYR A 90 -3.05 6.90 -1.87
N LEU A 91 -3.42 7.01 -0.60
CA LEU A 91 -2.98 8.10 0.26
C LEU A 91 -1.72 7.71 1.03
N VAL A 92 -0.72 8.59 0.96
CA VAL A 92 0.60 8.40 1.60
C VAL A 92 0.56 8.74 3.09
N CYS A 93 1.53 8.22 3.86
CA CYS A 93 1.63 8.38 5.31
C CYS A 93 1.40 9.81 5.85
N SER A 94 1.83 10.84 5.12
CA SER A 94 1.62 12.25 5.51
C SER A 94 0.16 12.67 5.65
N THR A 95 -0.77 11.95 5.02
CA THR A 95 -2.21 12.28 5.04
C THR A 95 -2.99 11.56 6.13
N TRP A 96 -2.42 10.56 6.81
CA TRP A 96 -3.21 9.72 7.73
C TRP A 96 -3.73 10.50 8.95
N LEU A 97 -2.94 11.41 9.50
CA LEU A 97 -3.37 12.27 10.60
C LEU A 97 -4.54 13.17 10.19
N GLN A 98 -4.49 13.70 8.97
CA GLN A 98 -5.56 14.50 8.42
C GLN A 98 -6.84 13.68 8.22
N MET A 99 -6.73 12.46 7.69
CA MET A 99 -7.88 11.57 7.53
C MET A 99 -8.53 11.22 8.88
N ALA A 100 -7.72 10.96 9.90
CA ALA A 100 -8.22 10.73 11.25
C ALA A 100 -8.99 11.95 11.78
N GLN A 101 -8.45 13.15 11.59
CA GLN A 101 -9.13 14.39 12.00
C GLN A 101 -10.44 14.60 11.22
N VAL A 102 -10.42 14.42 9.90
CA VAL A 102 -11.60 14.54 9.02
C VAL A 102 -12.70 13.57 9.44
N ALA A 103 -12.36 12.30 9.69
CA ALA A 103 -13.32 11.29 10.13
C ALA A 103 -13.93 11.65 11.50
N VAL A 104 -13.11 12.10 12.45
CA VAL A 104 -13.58 12.51 13.79
C VAL A 104 -14.46 13.76 13.71
N ASP A 105 -14.05 14.77 12.95
CA ASP A 105 -14.84 15.99 12.76
C ASP A 105 -16.22 15.64 12.21
N HIS A 106 -16.28 14.79 11.18
CA HIS A 106 -17.54 14.36 10.58
C HIS A 106 -18.43 13.57 11.56
N ILE A 107 -17.84 12.66 12.36
CA ILE A 107 -18.55 11.94 13.42
C ILE A 107 -19.12 12.91 14.47
N LEU A 108 -18.42 14.01 14.76
CA LEU A 108 -18.86 15.04 15.71
C LEU A 108 -19.79 16.09 15.09
N GLY A 109 -20.17 15.95 13.81
CA GLY A 109 -21.06 16.89 13.11
C GLY A 109 -20.38 18.18 12.64
N SER A 110 -19.04 18.20 12.57
CA SER A 110 -18.25 19.28 11.99
C SER A 110 -17.85 18.93 10.55
N GLU A 111 -17.89 19.89 9.63
CA GLU A 111 -17.50 19.66 8.24
C GLU A 111 -16.06 20.11 7.96
N THR A 112 -15.13 19.15 8.01
CA THR A 112 -13.75 19.33 7.54
C THR A 112 -13.50 18.35 6.39
N PRO A 113 -13.49 18.77 5.11
CA PRO A 113 -13.23 17.85 4.01
C PRO A 113 -11.76 17.46 3.91
N LEU A 114 -11.50 16.26 3.39
CA LEU A 114 -10.16 15.81 3.03
C LEU A 114 -9.56 16.76 1.99
N LYS A 115 -8.37 17.28 2.29
CA LYS A 115 -7.58 18.13 1.38
C LYS A 115 -6.29 17.42 1.07
N VAL A 116 -6.25 16.66 -0.01
CA VAL A 116 -5.00 16.09 -0.50
C VAL A 116 -4.28 17.18 -1.27
N LEU A 117 -3.05 17.50 -0.87
CA LEU A 117 -2.14 18.24 -1.74
C LEU A 117 -1.88 17.35 -2.95
N THR A 118 -2.60 17.60 -4.04
CA THR A 118 -2.20 17.07 -5.34
C THR A 118 -0.80 17.61 -5.59
N LEU A 119 0.19 16.73 -5.62
CA LEU A 119 1.45 17.03 -6.28
C LEU A 119 1.05 17.30 -7.73
N ALA A 120 0.84 18.57 -8.07
CA ALA A 120 0.59 18.98 -9.44
C ALA A 120 1.70 18.38 -10.31
N PRO A 121 1.38 17.77 -11.47
CA PRO A 121 2.41 17.29 -12.36
C PRO A 121 3.27 18.49 -12.77
N SER A 122 4.55 18.43 -12.43
CA SER A 122 5.60 19.34 -12.93
C SER A 122 5.82 19.14 -14.43
#